data_AF-B8HXN8-F1
#
_entry.id   AF-B8HXN8-F1
#
_cell.length_a   1.000
_cell.length_b   1.000
_cell.length_c   1.000
_cell.angle_alpha   90.00
_cell.angle_beta   90.00
_cell.angle_gamma   90.00
#
_symmetry.space_group_name_H-M   'P 1'
#
loop_
_entity.id
_entity.type
_entity.pdbx_description
1 polymer ?
#
loop_
_entity_poly.entity_id
_entity_poly.type
_entity_poly.pdbx_seq_one_letter_code
_entity_poly.pdbx_strand_id
1 'polypeptide(L)' 'MKRTIYLPDDLATQLNQYLEEHPGETLSSIVQDALELKFAPKNISRLLDLAGIVDDAPCHAGDRAEDHLD' A
#
# COMPACT_ATOMS: atom_id res chain seq x y z
N MET A 1 -8.32 13.38 -20.25
CA MET A 1 -9.02 14.66 -19.91
C MET A 1 -8.12 15.45 -18.97
N LYS A 2 -8.12 16.80 -19.03
CA LYS A 2 -7.33 17.64 -18.11
C LYS A 2 -8.25 18.19 -17.00
N ARG A 3 -7.79 18.14 -15.75
CA ARG A 3 -8.46 18.72 -14.58
C ARG A 3 -7.45 19.51 -13.76
N THR A 4 -7.88 20.64 -13.22
CA THR A 4 -7.08 21.45 -12.31
C THR A 4 -7.55 21.18 -10.88
N ILE A 5 -6.60 20.98 -9.97
CA ILE A 5 -6.86 20.75 -8.55
C ILE A 5 -6.17 21.85 -7.74
N TYR A 6 -6.74 22.18 -6.59
CA TYR A 6 -6.05 23.01 -5.61
C TYR A 6 -5.04 22.15 -4.85
N LEU A 7 -3.80 22.65 -4.73
CA LEU A 7 -2.74 22.03 -3.96
C LEU A 7 -2.29 23.04 -2.89
N PRO A 8 -2.33 22.69 -1.59
CA PRO A 8 -1.83 23.55 -0.52
C PRO A 8 -0.35 23.91 -0.73
N ASP A 9 0.05 25.12 -0.35
CA ASP A 9 1.39 25.66 -0.63
C ASP A 9 2.52 24.81 -0.02
N ASP A 10 2.32 24.29 1.19
CA ASP A 10 3.29 23.41 1.85
C ASP A 10 3.53 22.12 1.05
N LEU A 11 2.44 21.53 0.53
CA LEU A 11 2.50 20.31 -0.27
C LEU A 11 3.09 20.58 -1.66
N ALA A 12 2.80 21.75 -2.24
CA ALA A 12 3.43 22.18 -3.49
C ALA A 12 4.96 22.32 -3.33
N THR A 13 5.40 22.86 -2.19
CA THR A 13 6.82 23.00 -1.86
C THR A 13 7.50 21.63 -1.77
N GLN A 14 6.90 20.70 -1.02
CA GLN A 14 7.43 19.33 -0.90
C GLN A 14 7.45 18.59 -2.23
N LEU A 15 6.40 18.74 -3.04
CA LEU A 15 6.32 18.11 -4.36
C LEU A 15 7.40 18.62 -5.31
N ASN A 16 7.66 19.93 -5.31
CA ASN A 16 8.71 20.51 -6.14
C ASN A 16 10.09 19.99 -5.75
N GLN A 17 10.39 19.94 -4.44
CA GLN A 17 11.65 19.37 -3.96
C GLN A 17 11.81 17.91 -4.40
N TYR A 18 10.75 17.11 -4.26
CA TYR A 18 10.79 15.72 -4.70
C TYR A 18 11.06 15.60 -6.21
N LEU A 19 10.44 16.43 -7.05
CA LEU A 19 10.65 16.42 -8.49
C LEU A 19 12.07 16.85 -8.90
N GLU A 20 12.72 17.72 -8.12
CA GLU A 20 14.13 18.07 -8.33
C GLU A 20 15.08 16.89 -8.05
N GLU A 21 14.77 16.10 -7.03
CA GLU A 21 15.53 14.89 -6.65
C GLU A 21 15.25 13.71 -7.61
N HIS A 22 14.08 13.71 -8.26
CA HIS A 22 13.60 12.64 -9.15
C HIS A 22 13.26 13.16 -10.56
N PRO A 23 14.27 13.52 -11.39
CA PRO A 23 14.05 14.17 -12.69
C PRO A 23 13.40 13.27 -13.75
N GLY A 24 13.27 11.96 -13.49
CA GLY A 24 12.55 11.03 -14.34
C GLY A 24 11.04 11.00 -14.09
N GLU A 25 10.58 11.61 -13.00
CA GLU A 25 9.19 11.65 -12.62
C GLU A 25 8.54 12.97 -13.01
N THR A 26 7.23 12.93 -13.22
CA THR A 26 6.43 14.11 -13.55
C THR A 26 5.27 14.22 -12.59
N LEU A 27 4.71 15.42 -12.44
CA LEU A 27 3.49 15.61 -11.65
C LEU A 27 2.35 14.70 -12.12
N SER A 28 2.30 14.37 -13.42
CA SER A 28 1.30 13.45 -13.96
C SER A 28 1.52 12.00 -13.54
N SER A 29 2.77 11.50 -13.53
CA SER A 29 3.07 10.14 -13.07
C SER A 29 2.79 9.99 -11.58
N ILE A 30 3.21 10.96 -10.76
CA ILE A 30 2.95 10.96 -9.32
C ILE A 30 1.45 10.92 -9.01
N VAL A 31 0.66 11.75 -9.70
CA VAL A 31 -0.80 11.75 -9.51
C VAL A 31 -1.42 10.44 -9.99
N GLN A 32 -0.94 9.88 -11.10
CA GLN A 32 -1.42 8.59 -11.59
C GLN A 32 -1.16 7.48 -10.57
N ASP A 33 0.07 7.38 -10.06
CA ASP A 33 0.47 6.36 -9.07
C ASP A 33 -0.32 6.53 -7.77
N ALA A 34 -0.53 7.76 -7.31
CA ALA A 34 -1.33 8.05 -6.13
C ALA A 34 -2.80 7.62 -6.30
N LEU A 35 -3.37 7.83 -7.49
CA LEU A 35 -4.74 7.40 -7.79
C LEU A 35 -4.83 5.88 -7.93
N GLU A 36 -3.86 5.25 -8.58
CA GLU A 36 -3.78 3.79 -8.68
C GLU A 36 -3.69 3.17 -7.28
N LEU A 37 -2.86 3.70 -6.40
CA LEU A 37 -2.77 3.26 -5.00
C LEU A 37 -4.08 3.50 -4.22
N LYS A 38 -4.73 4.65 -4.45
CA LYS A 38 -5.98 5.00 -3.77
C LYS A 38 -7.15 4.11 -4.18
N PHE A 39 -7.21 3.75 -5.46
CA PHE A 39 -8.26 2.92 -6.04
C PHE A 39 -7.90 1.45 -6.09
N ALA A 40 -6.65 1.08 -5.80
CA ALA A 40 -6.22 -0.30 -5.73
C ALA A 40 -7.16 -1.05 -4.78
N PRO A 41 -7.79 -2.15 -5.25
CA PRO A 41 -8.55 -2.99 -4.36
C PRO A 41 -7.60 -3.44 -3.25
N LYS A 42 -8.02 -3.26 -1.98
CA LYS A 42 -7.26 -3.76 -0.84
C LYS A 42 -7.19 -5.27 -0.97
N ASN A 43 -6.11 -5.77 -1.56
CA ASN A 43 -5.90 -7.20 -1.68
C ASN A 43 -5.44 -7.73 -0.32
N ILE A 44 -6.43 -7.94 0.55
CA ILE A 44 -6.25 -8.50 1.88
C ILE A 44 -5.82 -9.96 1.83
N SER A 45 -5.87 -10.64 0.66
CA SER A 45 -5.46 -12.04 0.56
C SER A 45 -4.03 -12.24 1.06
N ARG A 46 -3.11 -11.35 0.68
CA ARG A 46 -1.71 -11.44 1.14
C ARG A 46 -1.56 -11.24 2.65
N LEU A 47 -2.43 -10.45 3.26
CA LEU A 47 -2.47 -10.28 4.71
C LEU A 47 -3.09 -11.50 5.40
N LEU A 48 -4.12 -12.11 4.79
CA LEU A 48 -4.75 -13.33 5.26
C LEU A 48 -3.80 -14.55 5.14
N ASP A 49 -3.05 -14.64 4.05
CA ASP A 49 -1.98 -15.62 3.84
C ASP A 49 -0.90 -15.51 4.93
N LEU A 50 -0.52 -14.27 5.29
CA LEU A 50 0.43 -14.01 6.38
C LEU A 50 -0.14 -14.35 7.77
N ALA A 51 -1.44 -14.13 7.97
CA ALA A 51 -2.13 -14.41 9.22
C ALA A 51 -2.35 -15.92 9.47
N GLY A 52 -1.89 -16.79 8.56
CA GLY A 52 -2.02 -18.24 8.71
C GLY A 52 -3.46 -18.74 8.66
N ILE A 53 -4.40 -17.92 8.18
CA ILE A 53 -5.75 -18.37 7.80
C ILE A 53 -5.61 -19.01 6.43
N VAL A 54 -4.90 -20.14 6.40
CA VAL A 54 -4.77 -21.01 5.24
C VAL A 54 -5.81 -22.09 5.45
N ASP A 55 -6.82 -22.15 4.59
CA ASP A 55 -7.88 -23.17 4.65
C ASP A 55 -7.30 -24.61 4.54
N ASP A 56 -6.12 -24.74 3.91
CA ASP A 56 -5.33 -25.97 3.73
C ASP A 56 -4.11 -26.07 4.68
N ALA A 57 -4.13 -25.41 5.83
CA ALA A 57 -3.07 -25.61 6.82
C ALA A 57 -3.11 -27.07 7.33
N PRO A 58 -1.99 -27.82 7.31
CA PRO A 58 -1.96 -29.22 7.74
C PRO A 58 -2.27 -29.42 9.24
N CYS A 59 -2.30 -28.35 10.03
CA CYS A 59 -2.74 -28.34 11.43
C CYS A 59 -3.15 -26.92 11.84
N HIS A 60 -4.09 -26.78 12.78
CA HIS A 60 -4.44 -25.46 13.32
C HIS A 60 -3.27 -24.92 14.13
N ALA A 61 -3.04 -23.59 14.09
CA ALA A 61 -1.96 -22.94 14.83
C ALA A 61 -2.03 -23.20 16.36
N GLY A 62 -3.24 -23.43 16.90
CA GLY A 62 -3.44 -23.80 18.30
C GLY A 62 -2.99 -25.23 18.66
N ASP A 63 -2.96 -26.14 17.68
CA ASP A 63 -2.60 -27.56 17.91
C ASP A 63 -1.08 -27.78 18.07
N ARG A 64 -0.28 -26.77 17.71
CA ARG A 64 1.19 -26.76 17.85
C ARG A 64 1.70 -25.57 18.65
N ALA A 65 0.81 -24.86 19.35
CA ALA A 65 1.25 -23.86 20.31
C ALA A 65 2.08 -24.56 21.40
N GLU A 66 3.20 -23.96 21.81
CA GLU A 66 4.11 -24.53 22.82
C GLU A 66 3.42 -24.79 24.17
N ASP A 67 2.24 -24.18 24.38
CA ASP A 67 1.38 -24.35 25.55
C ASP A 67 0.43 -25.57 25.45
N HIS A 68 0.53 -26.43 24.42
CA HIS A 68 -0.39 -27.56 24.20
C HIS A 68 -0.11 -28.81 25.06
N LEU A 69 0.47 -28.65 26.25
CA LEU A 69 0.61 -29.71 27.25
C LEU A 69 0.44 -29.14 28.67
N ASP A 70 -0.81 -29.13 29.14
CA ASP A 70 -1.20 -29.32 30.55
C ASP A 70 -2.43 -30.25 30.60
#